data_AF-L8B121-F1
#
_entry.id   AF-L8B121-F1
#
_cell.length_a   1.000
_cell.length_b   1.000
_cell.length_c   1.000
_cell.angle_alpha   90.00
_cell.angle_beta   90.00
_cell.angle_gamma   90.00
#
_symmetry.space_group_name_H-M   'P 1'
#
loop_
_entity.id
_entity.type
_entity.pdbx_description
1 polymer ?
#
loop_
_entity_poly.entity_id
_entity_poly.type
_entity_poly.pdbx_seq_one_letter_code
_entity_poly.pdbx_strand_id
1 'polypeptide(L)'
;TSRATGIDVAGMLRTFGIDNPFGRKQETEADYLGLIFSSLAGYDIRESVKVWERMRESYKGQEPPEWMSTHPSSERRIETLKNWIPEIIIKYPPIKKIS
;
A
#
# COMPACT_ATOMS: atom_id res chain seq x y z
N THR A 1 17.15 -25.95 35.52
CA THR A 1 18.01 -24.75 35.43
C THR A 1 17.23 -23.65 34.74
N SER A 2 16.70 -22.68 35.50
CA SER A 2 16.05 -21.48 34.98
C SER A 2 17.08 -20.44 34.58
N ARG A 3 16.95 -19.81 33.41
CA ARG A 3 17.31 -18.40 33.18
C ARG A 3 16.41 -17.80 32.10
N ALA A 4 15.45 -16.99 32.54
CA ALA A 4 14.87 -15.92 31.73
C ALA A 4 15.90 -14.77 31.58
N THR A 5 15.60 -13.82 30.67
CA THR A 5 16.21 -12.50 30.44
C THR A 5 17.44 -12.42 29.51
N GLY A 6 17.25 -12.73 28.23
CA GLY A 6 18.11 -12.23 27.14
C GLY A 6 17.22 -11.71 26.02
N ILE A 7 17.46 -10.48 25.55
CA ILE A 7 16.76 -9.92 24.38
C ILE A 7 16.88 -10.95 23.25
N ASP A 8 15.76 -11.47 22.74
CA ASP A 8 15.74 -12.38 21.59
C ASP A 8 15.95 -11.60 20.29
N VAL A 9 17.20 -11.22 20.05
CA VAL A 9 17.62 -10.49 18.84
C VAL A 9 17.37 -11.31 17.58
N ALA A 10 17.38 -12.65 17.68
CA ALA A 10 17.14 -13.56 16.57
C ALA A 10 15.66 -13.59 16.15
N GLY A 11 14.72 -13.60 17.12
CA GLY A 11 13.29 -13.42 16.86
C GLY A 11 12.96 -12.03 16.31
N MET A 12 13.67 -11.00 16.77
CA MET A 12 13.53 -9.64 16.27
C MET A 12 13.99 -9.49 14.80
N LEU A 13 15.12 -10.12 14.43
CA LEU A 13 15.63 -10.13 13.05
C LEU A 13 14.72 -10.86 12.05
N ARG A 14 13.97 -11.89 12.47
CA ARG A 14 12.97 -12.55 11.60
C ARG A 14 11.72 -11.69 11.40
N THR A 15 11.25 -11.05 12.48
CA THR A 15 10.10 -10.14 12.45
C THR A 15 10.33 -8.93 11.53
N PHE A 16 11.56 -8.40 11.46
CA PHE A 16 11.90 -7.30 10.54
C PHE A 16 12.39 -7.76 9.15
N GLY A 17 12.91 -8.99 9.02
CA GLY A 17 13.69 -9.43 7.87
C GLY A 17 13.05 -10.48 6.95
N ILE A 18 12.01 -11.19 7.40
CA ILE A 18 11.35 -12.26 6.60
C ILE A 18 9.84 -12.02 6.47
N ASP A 19 9.17 -11.50 7.50
CA ASP A 19 7.74 -11.16 7.48
C ASP A 19 7.45 -9.73 6.96
N ASN A 20 8.45 -9.05 6.38
CA ASN A 20 8.36 -7.69 5.85
C ASN A 20 8.40 -7.73 4.30
N PRO A 21 7.28 -8.03 3.61
CA PRO A 21 7.30 -8.44 2.21
C PRO A 21 7.72 -7.33 1.25
N PHE A 22 7.49 -6.05 1.60
CA PHE A 22 8.10 -4.87 0.98
C PHE A 22 8.19 -3.79 2.05
N GLY A 23 9.23 -2.95 2.03
CA GLY A 23 9.28 -1.82 2.97
C GLY A 23 8.13 -0.84 2.72
N ARG A 24 7.58 -0.19 3.76
CA ARG A 24 6.48 0.82 3.62
C ARG A 24 6.69 1.86 2.51
N LYS A 25 7.96 2.22 2.25
CA LYS A 25 8.34 3.11 1.14
C LYS A 25 8.06 2.50 -0.24
N GLN A 26 8.34 1.21 -0.42
CA GLN A 26 8.10 0.49 -1.67
C GLN A 26 6.61 0.35 -1.97
N GLU A 27 5.77 0.14 -0.95
CA GLU A 27 4.32 0.11 -1.14
C GLU A 27 3.77 1.48 -1.56
N THR A 28 4.24 2.54 -0.90
CA THR A 28 3.88 3.92 -1.24
C THR A 28 4.31 4.25 -2.67
N GLU A 29 5.51 3.83 -3.07
CA GLU A 29 6.02 3.98 -4.43
C GLU A 29 5.19 3.17 -5.45
N ALA A 30 4.85 1.93 -5.12
CA ALA A 30 4.02 1.07 -5.96
C ALA A 30 2.63 1.66 -6.18
N ASP A 31 1.99 2.22 -5.15
CA ASP A 31 0.70 2.91 -5.26
C ASP A 31 0.80 4.12 -6.22
N TYR A 32 1.84 4.95 -6.05
CA TYR A 32 2.05 6.13 -6.86
C TYR A 32 2.31 5.80 -8.34
N LEU A 33 3.25 4.89 -8.60
CA LEU A 33 3.57 4.44 -9.97
C LEU A 33 2.40 3.70 -10.60
N GLY A 34 1.67 2.89 -9.84
CA GLY A 34 0.47 2.20 -10.30
C GLY A 34 -0.62 3.16 -10.78
N LEU A 35 -0.85 4.26 -10.05
CA LEU A 35 -1.75 5.33 -10.50
C LEU A 35 -1.26 5.99 -11.81
N ILE A 36 0.04 6.30 -11.91
CA ILE A 36 0.60 6.89 -13.13
C ILE A 36 0.38 5.98 -14.34
N PHE A 37 0.76 4.71 -14.24
CA PHE A 37 0.63 3.77 -15.36
C PHE A 37 -0.83 3.53 -15.74
N SER A 38 -1.72 3.46 -14.75
CA SER A 38 -3.16 3.31 -15.00
C SER A 38 -3.73 4.54 -15.73
N SER A 39 -3.33 5.74 -15.33
CA SER A 39 -3.73 6.99 -15.99
C SER A 39 -3.23 7.06 -17.43
N LEU A 40 -1.95 6.77 -17.65
CA LEU A 40 -1.33 6.73 -18.98
C LEU A 40 -1.99 5.70 -19.91
N ALA A 41 -2.39 4.55 -19.37
CA ALA A 41 -3.12 3.51 -20.09
C ALA A 41 -4.58 3.88 -20.41
N GLY A 42 -5.09 4.97 -19.85
CA GLY A 42 -6.46 5.46 -20.09
C GLY A 42 -7.51 4.92 -19.14
N TYR A 43 -7.12 4.31 -18.01
CA TYR A 43 -8.05 3.91 -16.96
C TYR A 43 -8.48 5.10 -16.10
N ASP A 44 -9.68 5.01 -15.52
CA ASP A 44 -10.13 5.95 -14.52
C ASP A 44 -9.51 5.64 -13.15
N ILE A 45 -8.44 6.36 -12.81
CA ILE A 45 -7.70 6.13 -11.56
C ILE A 45 -8.46 6.56 -10.30
N ARG A 46 -9.63 7.20 -10.42
CA ARG A 46 -10.52 7.50 -9.29
C ARG A 46 -11.12 6.22 -8.71
N GLU A 47 -11.22 5.16 -9.51
CA GLU A 47 -11.70 3.86 -9.07
C GLU A 47 -10.77 3.19 -8.06
N SER A 48 -9.46 3.54 -8.05
CA SER A 48 -8.50 3.02 -7.08
C SER A 48 -8.92 3.32 -5.64
N VAL A 49 -9.47 4.51 -5.36
CA VAL A 49 -10.00 4.86 -4.03
C VAL A 49 -11.10 3.90 -3.60
N LYS A 50 -12.02 3.56 -4.51
CA LYS A 50 -13.15 2.68 -4.22
C LYS A 50 -12.71 1.24 -3.93
N VAL A 51 -11.61 0.78 -4.54
CA VAL A 51 -11.02 -0.54 -4.23
C VAL A 51 -10.60 -0.59 -2.77
N TRP A 52 -9.88 0.43 -2.30
CA TRP A 52 -9.42 0.50 -0.92
C TRP A 52 -10.55 0.75 0.07
N GLU A 53 -11.60 1.49 -0.31
CA GLU A 53 -12.82 1.64 0.50
C GLU A 53 -13.54 0.30 0.71
N ARG A 54 -13.71 -0.51 -0.34
CA ARG A 54 -14.28 -1.87 -0.24
C ARG A 54 -13.40 -2.80 0.57
N MET A 55 -12.08 -2.68 0.45
CA MET A 55 -11.16 -3.49 1.22
C MET A 55 -11.23 -3.15 2.71
N ARG A 56 -11.27 -1.85 3.06
CA ARG A 56 -11.56 -1.40 4.43
C ARG A 56 -12.84 -2.00 4.96
N GLU A 57 -13.92 -1.95 4.18
CA GLU A 57 -15.21 -2.52 4.57
C GLU A 57 -15.14 -4.03 4.81
N SER A 58 -14.36 -4.74 4.00
CA SER A 58 -14.17 -6.19 4.11
C SER A 58 -13.42 -6.60 5.38
N TYR A 59 -12.55 -5.72 5.90
CA TYR A 59 -11.79 -5.97 7.12
C TYR A 59 -12.41 -5.36 8.39
N LYS A 60 -13.57 -4.68 8.31
CA LYS A 60 -14.24 -4.07 9.48
C LYS A 60 -14.46 -5.11 10.59
N GLY A 61 -13.64 -5.01 11.66
CA GLY A 61 -13.71 -5.85 12.86
C GLY A 61 -12.63 -6.95 12.97
N GLN A 62 -11.78 -7.14 11.95
CA GLN A 62 -10.70 -8.15 11.94
C GLN A 62 -9.42 -7.65 11.22
N GLU A 63 -9.11 -6.35 11.27
CA GLU A 63 -7.87 -5.85 10.69
C GLU A 63 -6.64 -6.45 11.41
N PRO A 64 -5.76 -7.20 10.71
CA PRO A 64 -4.48 -7.58 11.28
C PRO A 64 -3.71 -6.28 11.60
N PRO A 65 -2.90 -6.24 12.68
CA PRO A 65 -2.04 -5.11 12.97
C PRO A 65 -1.26 -4.69 11.71
N GLU A 66 -1.05 -3.39 11.48
CA GLU A 66 -0.39 -2.87 10.25
C GLU A 66 0.96 -3.55 9.94
N TRP A 67 1.68 -4.01 10.96
CA TRP A 67 2.96 -4.71 10.80
C TRP A 67 2.84 -6.19 10.37
N MET A 68 1.63 -6.76 10.40
CA MET A 68 1.32 -8.16 10.07
C MET A 68 0.59 -8.33 8.73
N SER A 69 0.02 -7.24 8.20
CA SER A 69 -0.60 -7.27 6.88
C SER A 69 0.48 -7.12 5.80
N THR A 70 0.46 -7.99 4.78
CA THR A 70 1.33 -7.83 3.60
C THR A 70 1.00 -6.54 2.81
N HIS A 71 -0.13 -5.90 3.13
CA HIS A 71 -0.52 -4.54 2.71
C HIS A 71 -1.22 -3.78 3.86
N PRO A 72 -0.54 -2.89 4.60
CA PRO A 72 -1.09 -2.16 5.74
C PRO A 72 -2.15 -1.12 5.37
N SER A 73 -3.02 -0.85 6.36
CA SER A 73 -4.02 0.23 6.54
C SER A 73 -4.60 0.89 5.29
N SER A 74 -5.89 0.60 5.09
CA SER A 74 -6.72 1.16 4.03
C SER A 74 -6.94 2.67 4.13
N GLU A 75 -7.00 3.25 5.34
CA GLU A 75 -7.40 4.65 5.54
C GLU A 75 -6.31 5.65 5.12
N ARG A 76 -5.08 5.45 5.61
CA ARG A 76 -3.92 6.27 5.22
C ARG A 76 -3.68 6.22 3.71
N ARG A 77 -3.89 5.04 3.11
CA ARG A 77 -3.76 4.84 1.67
C ARG A 77 -4.86 5.57 0.91
N ILE A 78 -6.12 5.48 1.34
CA ILE A 78 -7.24 6.22 0.74
C ILE A 78 -6.96 7.73 0.73
N GLU A 79 -6.50 8.30 1.84
CA GLU A 79 -6.13 9.73 1.90
C GLU A 79 -5.00 10.07 0.93
N THR A 80 -3.97 9.24 0.90
CA THR A 80 -2.80 9.44 0.02
C THR A 80 -3.20 9.41 -1.45
N LEU A 81 -4.01 8.43 -1.85
CA LEU A 81 -4.54 8.34 -3.21
C LEU A 81 -5.40 9.56 -3.58
N LYS A 82 -6.29 9.99 -2.67
CA LYS A 82 -7.13 11.20 -2.87
C LYS A 82 -6.28 12.45 -3.11
N ASN A 83 -5.11 12.56 -2.48
CA ASN A 83 -4.20 13.69 -2.67
C ASN A 83 -3.43 13.61 -4.00
N TRP A 84 -3.00 12.42 -4.42
CA TRP A 84 -2.21 12.26 -5.65
C TRP A 84 -3.04 12.27 -6.94
N ILE A 85 -4.26 11.75 -6.91
CA ILE A 85 -5.09 11.59 -8.12
C ILE A 85 -5.24 12.90 -8.92
N PRO A 86 -5.58 14.06 -8.31
CA PRO A 86 -5.70 15.31 -9.06
C PRO A 86 -4.40 15.71 -9.77
N GLU A 87 -3.26 15.54 -9.11
CA GLU A 87 -1.95 15.84 -9.67
C GLU A 87 -1.60 14.90 -10.83
N ILE A 88 -1.84 13.59 -10.64
CA ILE A 88 -1.50 12.57 -11.64
C ILE A 88 -2.33 12.73 -12.91
N ILE A 89 -3.64 13.01 -12.80
CA ILE A 89 -4.51 13.25 -13.96
C ILE A 89 -3.97 14.39 -14.83
N ILE A 90 -3.42 15.44 -14.19
CA ILE A 90 -2.87 16.60 -14.90
C ILE A 90 -1.50 16.28 -15.51
N LYS A 91 -0.61 15.62 -14.76
CA LYS A 91 0.78 15.37 -15.18
C LYS A 91 0.94 14.20 -16.15
N TYR A 92 0.08 13.19 -16.04
CA TYR A 92 0.19 11.92 -16.77
C TYR A 92 -1.14 11.57 -17.45
N PRO A 93 -1.62 12.40 -18.39
CA PRO A 93 -2.86 12.13 -19.10
C PRO A 93 -2.75 10.89 -20.01
N PRO A 94 -3.88 10.28 -20.42
CA PRO A 94 -3.88 9.11 -21.28
C PRO A 94 -3.05 9.30 -22.55
N ILE A 95 -2.21 8.32 -22.85
CA ILE A 95 -1.38 8.34 -24.07
C ILE A 95 -2.30 8.20 -25.28
N LYS A 96 -2.19 9.14 -26.22
CA LYS A 96 -2.90 9.04 -27.50
C LYS A 96 -2.42 7.78 -28.23
N LYS A 97 -3.35 6.87 -28.52
CA LYS A 97 -3.06 5.73 -29.40
C LYS A 97 -2.71 6.29 -30.77
N ILE A 98 -1.49 6.01 -31.23
CA ILE A 98 -1.12 6.22 -32.63
C ILE A 98 -1.75 5.03 -33.37
N SER A 99 -2.95 5.25 -33.91
CA SER A 99 -3.59 4.34 -34.85
C SER A 99 -2.93 4.44 -36.22
#